data_AF-A0A7T8QW06-F1
#
_entry.id   AF-A0A7T8QW06-F1
#
_cell.length_a   1.000
_cell.length_b   1.000
_cell.length_c   1.000
_cell.angle_alpha   90.00
_cell.angle_beta   90.00
_cell.angle_gamma   90.00
#
_symmetry.space_group_name_H-M   'P 1'
#
loop_
_entity.id
_entity.type
_entity.pdbx_description
1 polymer ?
#
loop_
_entity_poly.entity_id
_entity_poly.type
_entity_poly.pdbx_seq_one_letter_code
_entity_poly.pdbx_strand_id
1 'polypeptide(L)'
;MLQSLLAQKRTLATYIADYDLPATFTPNQWVLIENVLSLLAPFEQLTREISSAKASAADVIPSLAALTRLLKKDVETDHGVKTMKTALLEALNRRFDQTDTDPMFA
;
A
#
# COMPACT_ATOMS: atom_id res chain seq x y z
N MET A 1 -1.07 -7.03 9.49
CA MET A 1 -1.21 -6.33 10.80
C MET A 1 -2.28 -5.25 10.77
N LEU A 2 -2.18 -4.20 9.93
CA LEU A 2 -3.19 -3.13 9.87
C LEU A 2 -4.59 -3.62 9.45
N GLN A 3 -4.68 -4.58 8.51
CA GLN A 3 -5.96 -5.22 8.14
C GLN A 3 -6.60 -5.92 9.35
N SER A 4 -5.80 -6.64 10.14
CA SER A 4 -6.26 -7.32 11.36
C SER A 4 -6.75 -6.32 12.41
N LEU A 5 -6.05 -5.20 12.58
CA LEU A 5 -6.46 -4.10 13.46
C LEU A 5 -7.82 -3.51 13.03
N LEU A 6 -8.00 -3.25 11.73
CA LEU A 6 -9.25 -2.74 11.19
C LEU A 6 -10.40 -3.75 11.36
N ALA A 7 -10.15 -5.04 11.14
CA ALA A 7 -11.13 -6.10 11.36
C ALA A 7 -11.60 -6.19 12.83
N GLN A 8 -10.72 -5.85 13.77
CA GLN A 8 -11.01 -5.84 15.21
C GLN A 8 -11.58 -4.51 15.72
N LYS A 9 -11.77 -3.49 14.87
CA LYS A 9 -12.26 -2.16 15.26
C LYS A 9 -13.50 -2.20 16.16
N ARG A 10 -14.48 -3.06 15.83
CA ARG A 10 -15.72 -3.21 16.63
C ARG A 10 -15.46 -3.89 17.96
N THR A 11 -14.69 -4.97 17.97
CA THR A 11 -14.31 -5.71 19.18
C THR A 11 -13.52 -4.84 20.15
N LEU A 12 -12.60 -4.03 19.62
CA LEU A 12 -11.86 -3.06 20.41
C LEU A 12 -12.78 -1.98 20.98
N ALA A 13 -13.72 -1.47 20.18
CA ALA A 13 -14.68 -0.46 20.66
C ALA A 13 -15.58 -0.98 21.79
N THR A 14 -16.06 -2.23 21.70
CA THR A 14 -16.85 -2.84 22.79
C THR A 14 -16.00 -3.05 24.04
N TYR A 15 -14.77 -3.55 23.88
CA TYR A 15 -13.86 -3.75 25.00
C TYR A 15 -13.51 -2.42 25.68
N ILE A 16 -13.24 -1.36 24.92
CA ILE A 16 -12.97 -0.03 25.49
C ILE A 16 -14.16 0.48 26.30
N ALA A 17 -15.39 0.28 25.81
CA ALA A 17 -16.61 0.66 26.51
C ALA A 17 -16.85 -0.16 27.79
N ASP A 18 -16.58 -1.46 27.76
CA ASP A 18 -16.77 -2.36 28.90
C ASP A 18 -15.80 -2.09 30.06
N TYR A 19 -14.61 -1.56 29.76
CA TYR A 19 -13.53 -1.35 30.72
C TYR A 19 -13.17 0.13 30.96
N ASP A 20 -13.99 1.07 30.47
CA ASP A 20 -13.80 2.53 30.57
C ASP A 20 -12.38 2.99 30.20
N LEU A 21 -11.85 2.43 29.11
CA LEU A 21 -10.51 2.74 28.62
C LEU A 21 -10.52 4.00 27.75
N PRO A 22 -9.38 4.71 27.64
CA PRO A 22 -9.25 5.80 26.68
C PRO A 22 -9.49 5.32 25.24
N ALA A 23 -10.10 6.17 24.41
CA ALA A 23 -10.27 5.88 22.99
C ALA A 23 -8.92 5.62 22.32
N THR A 24 -8.79 4.49 21.62
CA THR A 24 -7.52 4.10 20.97
C THR A 24 -7.18 4.97 19.77
N PHE A 25 -8.16 5.25 18.90
CA PHE A 25 -7.97 6.03 17.69
C PHE A 25 -9.16 6.94 17.44
N THR A 26 -8.88 8.15 16.95
CA THR A 26 -9.89 9.10 16.49
C THR A 26 -10.52 8.63 15.17
N PRO A 27 -11.73 9.12 14.80
CA PRO A 27 -12.33 8.79 13.51
C PRO A 27 -11.40 9.04 12.31
N ASN A 28 -10.65 10.16 12.34
CA ASN A 28 -9.70 10.51 11.29
C ASN A 28 -8.53 9.52 11.20
N GLN A 29 -8.05 8.99 12.33
CA GLN A 29 -7.00 7.98 12.36
C GLN A 29 -7.49 6.64 11.79
N TRP A 30 -8.76 6.26 12.01
CA TRP A 30 -9.34 5.08 11.37
C TRP A 30 -9.43 5.22 9.85
N VAL A 31 -9.90 6.38 9.37
CA VAL A 31 -9.94 6.68 7.92
C VAL A 31 -8.53 6.67 7.32
N LEU A 32 -7.53 7.19 8.03
CA LEU A 32 -6.15 7.12 7.58
C LEU A 32 -5.66 5.67 7.42
N ILE A 33 -5.97 4.78 8.37
CA ILE A 33 -5.64 3.35 8.27
C ILE A 33 -6.31 2.71 7.05
N GLU A 34 -7.59 3.02 6.80
CA GLU A 34 -8.32 2.53 5.63
C GLU A 34 -7.66 3.01 4.31
N ASN A 35 -7.25 4.28 4.25
CA ASN A 35 -6.54 4.84 3.08
C ASN A 35 -5.17 4.18 2.86
N VAL A 36 -4.40 3.93 3.93
CA VAL A 36 -3.12 3.21 3.86
C VAL A 36 -3.31 1.79 3.34
N LEU A 37 -4.34 1.08 3.81
CA LEU A 37 -4.64 -0.27 3.36
C LEU A 37 -5.04 -0.31 1.88
N SER A 38 -5.87 0.64 1.44
CA SER A 38 -6.25 0.79 0.04
C SER A 38 -5.02 1.04 -0.85
N LEU A 39 -4.11 1.92 -0.41
CA LEU A 39 -2.86 2.22 -1.13
C LEU A 39 -1.93 1.01 -1.24
N LEU A 40 -1.87 0.16 -0.21
CA LEU A 40 -0.97 -1.00 -0.15
C LEU A 40 -1.54 -2.28 -0.77
N ALA A 41 -2.87 -2.40 -0.94
CA ALA A 41 -3.49 -3.57 -1.55
C ALA A 41 -2.90 -3.99 -2.93
N PRO A 42 -2.62 -3.07 -3.88
CA PRO A 42 -2.00 -3.44 -5.15
C PRO A 42 -0.56 -3.94 -4.99
N PHE A 43 0.20 -3.47 -3.99
CA PHE A 43 1.54 -3.98 -3.71
C PHE A 43 1.50 -5.41 -3.19
N GLU A 44 0.56 -5.73 -2.31
CA GLU A 44 0.34 -7.08 -1.80
C GLU A 44 -0.04 -8.02 -2.94
N GLN A 45 -1.00 -7.61 -3.78
CA GLN A 45 -1.42 -8.39 -4.94
C GLN A 45 -0.24 -8.68 -5.87
N LEU A 46 0.52 -7.65 -6.23
CA LEU A 46 1.65 -7.83 -7.13
C LEU A 46 2.74 -8.72 -6.52
N THR A 47 3.06 -8.51 -5.26
CA THR A 47 4.08 -9.31 -4.55
C THR A 47 3.68 -10.79 -4.56
N ARG A 48 2.40 -11.09 -4.34
CA ARG A 48 1.86 -12.45 -4.41
C ARG A 48 1.94 -13.04 -5.81
N GLU A 49 1.63 -12.25 -6.84
CA GLU A 49 1.72 -12.66 -8.24
C GLU A 49 3.16 -12.99 -8.64
N ILE A 50 4.12 -12.11 -8.31
CA ILE A 50 5.56 -12.32 -8.58
C ILE A 50 6.14 -13.49 -7.77
N SER A 51 5.66 -13.72 -6.55
CA SER A 51 6.13 -14.85 -5.72
C SER A 51 5.52 -16.20 -6.11
N SER A 52 4.60 -16.22 -7.09
CA SER A 52 3.96 -17.44 -7.56
C SER A 52 4.94 -18.30 -8.36
N ALA A 53 4.80 -19.63 -8.27
CA ALA A 53 5.57 -20.57 -9.08
C ALA A 53 5.34 -20.41 -10.61
N LYS A 54 4.29 -19.68 -11.00
CA LYS A 54 3.96 -19.39 -12.41
C LYS A 54 4.47 -18.02 -12.87
N ALA A 55 5.09 -17.25 -12.00
CA ALA A 55 5.55 -15.90 -12.32
C ALA A 55 6.71 -15.96 -13.32
N SER A 56 6.67 -15.09 -14.32
CA SER A 56 7.79 -14.86 -15.24
C SER A 56 8.50 -13.56 -14.89
N ALA A 57 9.82 -13.51 -15.13
CA ALA A 57 10.57 -12.26 -15.07
C ALA A 57 10.00 -11.21 -16.05
N ALA A 58 9.38 -11.66 -17.15
CA ALA A 58 8.70 -10.79 -18.12
C ALA A 58 7.50 -10.03 -17.51
N ASP A 59 6.90 -10.53 -16.43
CA ASP A 59 5.73 -9.91 -15.80
C ASP A 59 6.14 -8.74 -14.88
N VAL A 60 7.43 -8.63 -14.52
CA VAL A 60 7.92 -7.64 -13.57
C VAL A 60 7.87 -6.23 -14.14
N ILE A 61 8.34 -6.02 -15.38
CA ILE A 61 8.38 -4.70 -16.01
C ILE A 61 6.96 -4.10 -16.17
N PRO A 62 5.97 -4.82 -16.74
CA PRO A 62 4.59 -4.32 -16.82
C PRO A 62 3.98 -4.00 -15.45
N SER A 63 4.32 -4.80 -14.45
CA SER A 63 3.81 -4.63 -13.09
C SER A 63 4.36 -3.39 -12.39
N LEU A 64 5.65 -3.09 -12.59
CA LEU A 64 6.27 -1.86 -12.11
C LEU A 64 5.67 -0.64 -12.82
N ALA A 65 5.45 -0.72 -14.13
CA ALA A 65 4.78 0.35 -14.88
C ALA A 65 3.36 0.61 -14.36
N ALA A 66 2.60 -0.45 -14.04
CA ALA A 66 1.27 -0.34 -13.44
C ALA A 66 1.30 0.32 -12.05
N LEU A 67 2.24 -0.08 -11.18
CA LEU A 67 2.43 0.55 -9.86
C LEU A 67 2.80 2.03 -9.99
N THR A 68 3.74 2.38 -10.86
CA THR A 68 4.14 3.77 -11.11
C THR A 68 2.96 4.61 -11.58
N ARG A 69 2.13 4.07 -12.48
CA ARG A 69 0.92 4.75 -12.95
C ARG A 69 -0.10 4.93 -11.82
N LEU A 70 -0.27 3.93 -10.97
CA LEU A 70 -1.16 4.01 -9.81
C LEU A 70 -0.69 5.08 -8.82
N LEU A 71 0.61 5.13 -8.52
CA LEU A 71 1.21 6.12 -7.62
C LEU A 71 1.21 7.54 -8.19
N LYS A 72 1.18 7.72 -9.52
CA LYS A 72 1.07 9.04 -10.15
C LYS A 72 -0.37 9.57 -10.24
N LYS A 73 -1.38 8.69 -10.18
CA LYS A 73 -2.78 9.08 -10.33
C LYS A 73 -3.31 9.61 -9.00
N ASP A 74 -3.68 10.88 -8.92
CA ASP A 74 -4.43 11.39 -7.76
C ASP A 74 -5.84 10.79 -7.68
N VAL A 75 -6.22 10.31 -6.50
CA VAL A 75 -7.54 9.76 -6.17
C VAL A 75 -8.01 10.39 -4.86
N GLU A 76 -9.31 10.60 -4.70
CA GLU A 76 -9.91 11.16 -3.48
C GLU A 76 -9.50 10.37 -2.20
N THR A 77 -9.21 9.07 -2.30
CA THR A 77 -8.74 8.26 -1.16
C THR A 77 -7.30 8.60 -0.72
N ASP A 78 -6.59 9.46 -1.44
CA ASP A 78 -5.22 9.86 -1.10
C ASP A 78 -5.15 10.86 0.08
N HIS A 79 -6.29 11.34 0.57
CA HIS A 79 -6.32 12.22 1.74
C HIS A 79 -5.60 11.59 2.94
N GLY A 80 -4.59 12.29 3.46
CA GLY A 80 -3.75 11.81 4.56
C GLY A 80 -2.61 10.86 4.17
N VAL A 81 -2.56 10.34 2.94
CA VAL A 81 -1.50 9.42 2.48
C VAL A 81 -0.65 9.95 1.32
N LYS A 82 -0.86 11.21 0.89
CA LYS A 82 -0.08 11.83 -0.20
C LYS A 82 1.43 11.76 0.00
N THR A 83 1.93 12.09 1.19
CA THR A 83 3.37 12.01 1.51
C THR A 83 3.90 10.59 1.36
N MET A 84 3.13 9.58 1.79
CA MET A 84 3.49 8.17 1.63
C MET A 84 3.52 7.78 0.15
N LYS A 85 2.54 8.21 -0.65
CA LYS A 85 2.48 7.96 -2.08
C LYS A 85 3.68 8.54 -2.82
N THR A 86 4.06 9.78 -2.52
CA THR A 86 5.27 10.42 -3.07
C THR A 86 6.52 9.66 -2.68
N ALA A 87 6.68 9.32 -1.39
CA ALA A 87 7.84 8.55 -0.92
C ALA A 87 7.93 7.16 -1.56
N LEU A 88 6.80 6.48 -1.77
CA LEU A 88 6.75 5.20 -2.47
C LEU A 88 7.14 5.34 -3.94
N LEU A 89 6.68 6.40 -4.62
CA LEU A 89 7.04 6.68 -6.01
C LEU A 89 8.53 6.98 -6.16
N GLU A 90 9.09 7.79 -5.27
CA GLU A 90 10.53 8.07 -5.22
C GLU A 90 11.34 6.79 -4.94
N ALA A 91 10.89 5.96 -4.01
CA ALA A 91 11.55 4.69 -3.71
C ALA A 91 11.51 3.72 -4.89
N LEU A 92 10.40 3.68 -5.64
CA LEU A 92 10.27 2.86 -6.84
C LEU A 92 11.21 3.36 -7.93
N ASN A 93 11.19 4.65 -8.25
CA ASN A 93 12.10 5.24 -9.24
C ASN A 93 13.55 4.99 -8.84
N ARG A 94 13.95 5.27 -7.58
CA ARG A 94 15.33 5.03 -7.11
C ARG A 94 15.78 3.57 -7.27
N ARG A 95 14.89 2.60 -7.11
CA ARG A 95 15.23 1.17 -7.20
C ARG A 95 15.28 0.65 -8.64
N PHE A 96 14.49 1.25 -9.54
CA PHE A 96 14.32 0.76 -10.91
C PHE A 96 14.82 1.74 -12.00
N ASP A 97 15.44 2.86 -11.62
CA ASP A 97 16.05 3.83 -12.56
C ASP A 97 17.13 3.18 -13.45
N GLN A 98 17.78 2.14 -12.93
CA GLN A 98 18.89 1.45 -13.59
C GLN A 98 18.45 0.33 -14.54
N THR A 99 17.16 -0.07 -14.55
CA THR A 99 16.72 -1.18 -15.40
C THR A 99 16.49 -0.77 -16.86
N ASP A 100 16.35 0.53 -17.14
CA ASP A 100 16.20 1.08 -18.51
C ASP A 100 17.56 1.40 -19.18
N THR A 101 18.65 1.44 -18.40
CA THR A 101 19.99 1.86 -18.88
C THR A 101 20.97 0.70 -19.07
N ASP A 102 20.59 -0.52 -18.69
CA ASP A 102 21.40 -1.70 -18.91
C ASP A 102 21.13 -2.28 -20.32
N PRO A 103 22.12 -2.24 -21.24
CA PRO A 103 21.97 -2.72 -22.62
C PRO A 103 21.69 -4.22 -22.73
N MET A 104 21.70 -4.97 -21.62
CA MET A 104 21.28 -6.38 -21.60
C MET A 104 19.75 -6.56 -21.65
N PHE A 105 18.96 -5.51 -21.39
CA PHE A 105 17.49 -5.54 -21.39
C PHE A 105 16.83 -4.68 -22.50
N ALA A 106 17.62 -4.11 -23.42
CA ALA A 106 17.15 -3.34 -24.57
C ALA A 106 16.93 -4.19 -25.84
#